data_AF-A0A958TAY4-F1
#
_entry.id   AF-A0A958TAY4-F1
#
_cell.length_a   1.000
_cell.length_b   1.000
_cell.length_c   1.000
_cell.angle_alpha   90.00
_cell.angle_beta   90.00
_cell.angle_gamma   90.00
#
_symmetry.space_group_name_H-M   'P 1'
#
loop_
_entity.id
_entity.type
_entity.pdbx_description
1 polymer ?
#
loop_
_entity_poly.entity_id
_entity_poly.type
_entity_poly.pdbx_seq_one_letter_code
_entity_poly.pdbx_strand_id
1 'polypeptide(L)'
;MKLTNEQFTEAGFIFEKANGNSHSDFEKQIIAESELTKFKPTELEKIIVDGLNSGLYENEDERVSGYWSLSKIGNRNLIAEYKKWLRTELDNENGIAVFQILVGLDRLDEPAFNENRTGRGEDETELNLQDAKEYLNKNKNSAQHRV
;
A
#
# COMPACT_ATOMS: atom_id res chain seq x y z
N MET A 1 16.30 7.02 -6.05
CA MET A 1 15.44 8.20 -6.29
C MET A 1 14.45 8.27 -5.14
N LYS A 2 14.17 9.46 -4.59
CA LYS A 2 13.12 9.68 -3.58
C LYS A 2 11.93 10.36 -4.28
N LEU A 3 10.73 9.82 -4.13
CA LEU A 3 9.51 10.44 -4.67
C LEU A 3 8.90 11.42 -3.67
N THR A 4 8.22 12.45 -4.17
CA THR A 4 7.35 13.34 -3.39
C THR A 4 5.93 12.76 -3.28
N ASN A 5 5.08 13.33 -2.41
CA ASN A 5 3.67 12.93 -2.30
C ASN A 5 2.87 13.14 -3.61
N GLU A 6 3.17 14.22 -4.35
CA GLU A 6 2.61 14.44 -5.69
C GLU A 6 3.04 13.33 -6.65
N GLN A 7 4.32 12.98 -6.64
CA GLN A 7 4.85 11.90 -7.46
C GLN A 7 4.32 10.51 -7.08
N PHE A 8 3.97 10.27 -5.81
CA PHE A 8 3.25 9.05 -5.43
C PHE A 8 1.83 9.02 -6.01
N THR A 9 1.16 10.16 -6.05
CA THR A 9 -0.17 10.28 -6.69
C THR A 9 -0.08 9.96 -8.18
N GLU A 10 0.87 10.58 -8.87
CA GLU A 10 1.17 10.29 -10.28
C GLU A 10 1.49 8.81 -10.51
N ALA A 11 2.34 8.21 -9.67
CA ALA A 11 2.70 6.80 -9.74
C ALA A 11 1.46 5.89 -9.60
N GLY A 12 0.56 6.22 -8.66
CA GLY A 12 -0.70 5.50 -8.49
C GLY A 12 -1.53 5.47 -9.76
N PHE A 13 -1.73 6.61 -10.42
CA PHE A 13 -2.49 6.68 -11.67
C PHE A 13 -1.76 5.98 -12.83
N ILE A 14 -0.42 6.06 -12.89
CA ILE A 14 0.37 5.30 -13.87
C ILE A 14 0.14 3.79 -13.70
N PHE A 15 0.10 3.29 -12.45
CA PHE A 15 -0.18 1.89 -12.16
C PHE A 15 -1.62 1.49 -12.50
N GLU A 16 -2.61 2.29 -12.12
CA GLU A 16 -4.00 2.04 -12.49
C GLU A 16 -4.19 1.97 -14.01
N LYS A 17 -3.55 2.89 -14.74
CA LYS A 17 -3.59 2.90 -16.21
C LYS A 17 -2.95 1.65 -16.79
N ALA A 18 -1.81 1.21 -16.24
CA ALA A 18 -1.15 -0.03 -16.66
C ALA A 18 -2.03 -1.27 -16.45
N ASN A 19 -2.92 -1.24 -15.46
CA ASN A 19 -3.90 -2.28 -15.16
C ASN A 19 -5.21 -2.17 -15.95
N GLY A 20 -5.33 -1.18 -16.85
CA GLY A 20 -6.51 -0.99 -17.68
C GLY A 20 -7.67 -0.30 -16.98
N ASN A 21 -7.45 0.33 -15.82
CA ASN A 21 -8.48 1.12 -15.16
C ASN A 21 -8.81 2.39 -15.95
N SER A 22 -10.09 2.75 -15.99
CA SER A 22 -10.54 4.01 -16.55
C SER A 22 -10.11 5.18 -15.67
N HIS A 23 -9.83 6.32 -16.30
CA HIS A 23 -9.43 7.56 -15.65
C HIS A 23 -10.30 8.71 -16.15
N SER A 24 -10.57 9.67 -15.27
CA SER A 24 -11.14 10.97 -15.61
C SER A 24 -10.16 11.79 -16.47
N ASP A 25 -10.65 12.85 -17.11
CA ASP A 25 -9.79 13.71 -17.93
C ASP A 25 -8.73 14.45 -17.08
N PHE A 26 -9.07 14.78 -15.83
CA PHE A 26 -8.14 15.34 -14.86
C PHE A 26 -6.98 14.37 -14.57
N GLU A 27 -7.26 13.11 -14.26
CA GLU A 27 -6.22 12.11 -13.97
C GLU A 27 -5.38 11.78 -15.21
N LYS A 28 -5.99 11.76 -16.40
CA LYS A 28 -5.25 11.60 -17.66
C LYS A 28 -4.27 12.75 -17.87
N GLN A 29 -4.65 13.98 -17.52
CA GLN A 29 -3.76 15.13 -17.61
C GLN A 29 -2.56 14.98 -16.66
N ILE A 30 -2.81 14.60 -15.40
CA ILE A 30 -1.73 14.31 -14.42
C ILE A 30 -0.75 13.27 -14.98
N ILE A 31 -1.26 12.16 -15.52
CA ILE A 31 -0.41 11.12 -16.12
C ILE A 31 0.38 11.69 -17.31
N ALA A 32 -0.25 12.49 -18.17
CA ALA A 32 0.40 13.03 -19.37
C ALA A 32 1.53 14.03 -19.05
N GLU A 33 1.39 14.78 -17.95
CA GLU A 33 2.37 15.77 -17.50
C GLU A 33 3.46 15.15 -16.60
N SER A 34 3.21 13.96 -16.03
CA SER A 34 4.14 13.29 -15.13
C SER A 34 5.44 12.90 -15.82
N GLU A 35 6.57 13.34 -15.24
CA GLU A 35 7.90 12.89 -15.64
C GLU A 35 8.18 11.42 -15.31
N LEU A 36 7.32 10.76 -14.52
CA LEU A 36 7.47 9.35 -14.16
C LEU A 36 7.09 8.42 -15.31
N THR A 37 6.37 8.90 -16.33
CA THR A 37 6.01 8.13 -17.53
C THR A 37 7.22 7.63 -18.34
N LYS A 38 8.41 8.17 -18.09
CA LYS A 38 9.68 7.68 -18.64
C LYS A 38 10.11 6.31 -18.10
N PHE A 39 9.60 5.92 -16.93
CA PHE A 39 9.87 4.61 -16.32
C PHE A 39 8.79 3.61 -16.70
N LYS A 40 9.17 2.33 -16.83
CA LYS A 40 8.18 1.25 -16.87
C LYS A 40 7.50 1.14 -15.49
N PRO A 41 6.22 0.73 -15.43
CA PRO A 41 5.54 0.49 -14.15
C PRO A 41 6.33 -0.40 -13.19
N THR A 42 6.96 -1.48 -13.68
CA THR A 42 7.78 -2.37 -12.84
C THR A 42 9.07 -1.72 -12.33
N GLU A 43 9.64 -0.76 -13.05
CA GLU A 43 10.81 0.01 -12.59
C GLU A 43 10.39 1.00 -11.50
N LEU A 44 9.25 1.67 -11.70
CA LEU A 44 8.69 2.61 -10.73
C LEU A 44 8.26 1.89 -9.44
N GLU A 45 7.63 0.72 -9.55
CA GLU A 45 7.33 -0.17 -8.42
C GLU A 45 8.59 -0.45 -7.60
N LYS A 46 9.67 -0.88 -8.26
CA LYS A 46 10.94 -1.18 -7.60
C LYS A 46 11.51 0.05 -6.89
N ILE A 47 11.47 1.23 -7.52
CA ILE A 47 11.93 2.48 -6.89
C ILE A 47 11.17 2.75 -5.58
N ILE A 48 9.85 2.56 -5.57
CA ILE A 48 9.02 2.78 -4.38
C ILE A 48 9.32 1.74 -3.30
N VAL A 49 9.35 0.46 -3.65
CA VAL A 49 9.63 -0.65 -2.74
C VAL A 49 11.02 -0.49 -2.09
N ASP A 50 12.05 -0.22 -2.90
CA ASP A 50 13.41 -0.02 -2.42
C ASP A 50 13.50 1.21 -1.48
N GLY A 51 12.75 2.28 -1.79
CA GLY A 51 12.66 3.46 -0.94
C GLY A 51 12.00 3.18 0.42
N LEU A 52 10.86 2.49 0.44
CA LEU A 52 10.20 2.07 1.69
C LEU A 52 11.10 1.15 2.51
N ASN A 53 11.72 0.16 1.86
CA ASN A 53 12.56 -0.83 2.54
C ASN A 53 13.89 -0.28 3.07
N SER A 54 14.40 0.80 2.49
CA SER A 54 15.61 1.48 2.97
C SER A 54 15.33 2.54 4.04
N GLY A 55 14.06 2.82 4.36
CA GLY A 55 13.68 3.89 5.28
C GLY A 55 13.86 5.29 4.69
N LEU A 56 13.89 5.42 3.35
CA LEU A 56 14.04 6.70 2.65
C LEU A 56 12.87 7.67 2.91
N TYR A 57 11.70 7.11 3.25
CA TYR A 57 10.46 7.82 3.56
C TYR A 57 10.28 7.88 5.08
N GLU A 58 10.61 9.02 5.67
CA GLU A 58 10.81 9.15 7.11
C GLU A 58 9.52 9.54 7.84
N ASN A 59 8.66 10.33 7.21
CA ASN A 59 7.39 10.73 7.77
C ASN A 59 6.25 9.79 7.37
N GLU A 60 5.17 9.81 8.15
CA GLU A 60 4.00 8.98 7.93
C GLU A 60 3.37 9.21 6.55
N ASP A 61 3.16 10.47 6.17
CA ASP A 61 2.51 10.83 4.90
C ASP A 61 3.23 10.24 3.68
N GLU A 62 4.56 10.28 3.66
CA GLU A 62 5.38 9.69 2.59
C GLU A 62 5.19 8.16 2.54
N ARG A 63 5.18 7.50 3.71
CA ARG A 63 5.01 6.04 3.78
C ARG A 63 3.59 5.63 3.36
N VAL A 64 2.56 6.31 3.87
CA VAL A 64 1.16 6.14 3.49
C VAL A 64 0.99 6.30 1.98
N SER A 65 1.57 7.36 1.40
CA SER A 65 1.55 7.60 -0.05
C SER A 65 2.24 6.48 -0.84
N GLY A 66 3.36 5.96 -0.34
CA GLY A 66 4.03 4.78 -0.88
C GLY A 66 3.16 3.52 -0.85
N TYR A 67 2.54 3.21 0.28
CA TYR A 67 1.64 2.06 0.41
C TYR A 67 0.37 2.22 -0.44
N TRP A 68 -0.18 3.43 -0.54
CA TRP A 68 -1.34 3.70 -1.39
C TRP A 68 -1.00 3.49 -2.86
N SER A 69 0.09 4.08 -3.34
CA SER A 69 0.48 3.99 -4.75
C SER A 69 0.75 2.54 -5.16
N LEU A 70 1.52 1.79 -4.37
CA LEU A 70 1.75 0.37 -4.63
C LEU A 70 0.46 -0.48 -4.63
N SER A 71 -0.59 -0.09 -3.92
CA SER A 71 -1.85 -0.85 -3.91
C SER A 71 -2.55 -0.81 -5.28
N LYS A 72 -2.19 0.17 -6.11
CA LYS A 72 -2.79 0.39 -7.43
C LYS A 72 -2.22 -0.52 -8.51
N ILE A 73 -1.08 -1.14 -8.26
CA ILE A 73 -0.37 -1.95 -9.25
C ILE A 73 -0.93 -3.36 -9.42
N GLY A 74 -1.72 -3.86 -8.46
CA GLY A 74 -2.31 -5.21 -8.56
C GLY A 74 -1.28 -6.35 -8.53
N ASN A 75 -0.01 -6.08 -8.20
CA ASN A 75 1.02 -7.10 -8.11
C ASN A 75 0.90 -7.87 -6.79
N ARG A 76 0.27 -9.04 -6.83
CA ARG A 76 0.10 -9.92 -5.65
C ARG A 76 1.41 -10.39 -5.02
N ASN A 77 2.54 -10.29 -5.73
CA ASN A 77 3.85 -10.58 -5.13
C ASN A 77 4.22 -9.58 -4.02
N LEU A 78 3.61 -8.40 -3.99
CA LEU A 78 3.83 -7.40 -2.96
C LEU A 78 3.20 -7.77 -1.61
N ILE A 79 2.31 -8.76 -1.53
CA ILE A 79 1.66 -9.18 -0.27
C ILE A 79 2.70 -9.46 0.83
N ALA A 80 3.85 -10.05 0.48
CA ALA A 80 4.93 -10.31 1.42
C ALA A 80 5.55 -9.01 1.99
N GLU A 81 5.76 -8.01 1.13
CA GLU A 81 6.26 -6.68 1.53
C GLU A 81 5.21 -5.93 2.37
N TYR A 82 3.93 -5.95 1.97
CA TYR A 82 2.85 -5.36 2.79
C TYR A 82 2.77 -6.00 4.17
N LYS A 83 2.92 -7.33 4.29
CA LYS A 83 2.98 -8.02 5.60
C LYS A 83 4.20 -7.59 6.42
N LYS A 84 5.32 -7.25 5.79
CA LYS A 84 6.52 -6.74 6.48
C LYS A 84 6.27 -5.32 6.99
N TRP A 85 5.82 -4.41 6.14
CA TRP A 85 5.48 -3.05 6.52
C TRP A 85 4.38 -3.00 7.58
N LEU A 86 3.38 -3.88 7.49
CA LEU A 86 2.30 -3.99 8.48
C LEU A 86 2.84 -4.23 9.88
N ARG A 87 3.84 -5.11 10.02
CA ARG A 87 4.48 -5.38 11.32
C ARG A 87 5.20 -4.14 11.83
N THR A 88 5.98 -3.48 10.97
CA THR A 88 6.70 -2.25 11.32
C THR A 88 5.76 -1.15 11.79
N GLU A 89 4.70 -0.85 11.03
CA GLU A 89 3.76 0.21 11.39
C GLU A 89 2.90 -0.15 12.60
N LEU A 90 2.59 -1.44 12.79
CA LEU A 90 1.92 -1.92 13.99
C LEU A 90 2.79 -1.76 15.25
N ASP A 91 4.08 -2.06 15.16
CA ASP A 91 5.04 -1.87 16.27
C ASP A 91 5.21 -0.38 16.61
N ASN A 92 5.01 0.50 15.62
CA ASN A 92 5.00 1.95 15.79
C ASN A 92 3.63 2.52 16.23
N GLU A 93 2.62 1.66 16.41
CA GLU A 93 1.22 2.04 16.70
C GLU A 93 0.63 3.07 15.72
N ASN A 94 1.06 3.03 14.46
CA ASN A 94 0.65 3.98 13.43
C ASN A 94 -0.68 3.56 12.79
N GLY A 95 -1.80 4.00 13.36
CA GLY A 95 -3.14 3.62 12.91
C GLY A 95 -3.45 3.93 11.44
N ILE A 96 -3.00 5.09 10.94
CA ILE A 96 -3.26 5.56 9.57
C ILE A 96 -2.46 4.73 8.57
N ALA A 97 -1.16 4.54 8.81
CA ALA A 97 -0.33 3.71 7.96
C ALA A 97 -0.78 2.25 7.96
N VAL A 98 -1.15 1.72 9.14
CA VAL A 98 -1.74 0.39 9.28
C VAL A 98 -3.01 0.27 8.43
N PHE A 99 -3.94 1.22 8.53
CA PHE A 99 -5.15 1.23 7.71
C PHE A 99 -4.83 1.18 6.22
N GLN A 100 -3.91 2.03 5.75
CA GLN A 100 -3.56 2.07 4.33
C GLN A 100 -2.92 0.75 3.85
N ILE A 101 -2.13 0.09 4.70
CA ILE A 101 -1.56 -1.23 4.39
C ILE A 101 -2.66 -2.30 4.34
N LEU A 102 -3.64 -2.29 5.25
CA LEU A 102 -4.78 -3.21 5.23
C LEU A 102 -5.64 -3.02 3.97
N VAL A 103 -5.90 -1.77 3.55
CA VAL A 103 -6.54 -1.48 2.25
C VAL A 103 -5.73 -2.04 1.09
N GLY A 104 -4.41 -1.88 1.13
CA GLY A 104 -3.52 -2.41 0.10
C GLY A 104 -3.58 -3.93 -0.01
N LEU A 105 -3.60 -4.63 1.11
CA LEU A 105 -3.77 -6.08 1.16
C LEU A 105 -5.15 -6.50 0.59
N ASP A 106 -6.24 -5.83 1.00
CA ASP A 106 -7.60 -6.11 0.52
C ASP A 106 -7.68 -5.96 -1.01
N ARG A 107 -7.03 -4.94 -1.58
CA ARG A 107 -6.92 -4.72 -3.04
C ARG A 107 -6.09 -5.76 -3.78
N LEU A 108 -5.24 -6.50 -3.10
CA LEU A 108 -4.43 -7.59 -3.66
C LEU A 108 -5.09 -8.96 -3.48
N ASP A 109 -6.42 -8.99 -3.27
CA ASP A 109 -7.24 -10.17 -3.00
C ASP A 109 -6.83 -10.92 -1.73
N GLU A 110 -6.36 -10.18 -0.71
CA GLU A 110 -5.97 -10.71 0.58
C GLU A 110 -6.77 -10.00 1.69
N PRO A 111 -7.96 -10.51 2.06
CA PRO A 111 -8.84 -9.85 3.02
C PRO A 111 -8.15 -9.63 4.37
N ALA A 112 -7.93 -8.36 4.71
CA ALA A 112 -7.14 -7.98 5.88
C ALA A 112 -7.98 -7.41 7.03
N PHE A 113 -9.18 -6.91 6.73
CA PHE A 113 -10.10 -6.35 7.71
C PHE A 113 -10.96 -7.43 8.36
N ASN A 114 -11.33 -7.24 9.63
CA ASN A 114 -12.29 -8.13 10.29
C ASN A 114 -13.68 -8.03 9.63
N GLU A 115 -14.31 -9.17 9.35
CA GLU A 115 -15.62 -9.26 8.69
C GLU A 115 -16.76 -8.60 9.48
N ASN A 116 -16.61 -8.50 10.81
CA ASN A 116 -17.62 -7.95 11.71
C ASN A 116 -17.36 -6.47 12.08
N ARG A 117 -16.43 -5.78 11.40
CA ARG A 117 -16.12 -4.38 11.74
C ARG A 117 -17.27 -3.43 11.41
N THR A 118 -17.44 -2.39 12.23
CA THR A 118 -18.57 -1.45 12.16
C THR A 118 -18.30 -0.15 11.38
N GLY A 119 -17.06 0.07 10.93
CA GLY A 119 -16.62 1.24 10.15
C GLY A 119 -15.49 0.86 9.18
N ARG A 120 -14.95 1.78 8.38
CA ARG A 120 -13.73 1.61 7.54
C ARG A 120 -12.95 2.93 7.44
N GLY A 121 -12.80 3.63 8.56
CA GLY A 121 -12.12 4.92 8.65
C GLY A 121 -10.62 4.79 8.93
N GLU A 122 -9.83 5.70 8.36
CA GLU A 122 -8.39 5.82 8.66
C GLU A 122 -8.12 6.34 10.08
N ASP A 123 -9.05 7.12 10.62
CA ASP A 123 -9.03 7.70 11.96
C ASP A 123 -9.43 6.70 13.07
N GLU A 124 -9.96 5.53 12.70
CA GLU A 124 -10.33 4.43 13.60
C GLU A 124 -9.10 3.66 14.12
N THR A 125 -8.12 4.36 14.70
CA THR A 125 -6.79 3.82 15.07
C THR A 125 -6.87 2.51 15.85
N GLU A 126 -7.67 2.44 16.91
CA GLU A 126 -7.77 1.21 17.73
C GLU A 126 -8.27 0.01 16.92
N LEU A 127 -9.28 0.22 16.06
CA LEU A 127 -9.81 -0.83 15.19
C LEU A 127 -8.79 -1.25 14.14
N ASN A 128 -8.07 -0.29 13.54
CA ASN A 128 -7.05 -0.57 12.53
C ASN A 128 -5.89 -1.39 13.13
N LEU A 129 -5.43 -1.06 14.34
CA LEU A 129 -4.41 -1.84 15.06
C LEU A 129 -4.92 -3.23 15.46
N GLN A 130 -6.19 -3.35 15.86
CA GLN A 130 -6.79 -4.65 16.17
C GLN A 130 -6.84 -5.56 14.92
N ASP A 131 -7.34 -5.04 13.80
CA ASP A 131 -7.42 -5.77 12.53
C ASP A 131 -6.02 -6.27 12.10
N ALA A 132 -4.99 -5.42 12.21
CA ALA A 132 -3.61 -5.80 11.90
C ALA A 132 -3.08 -6.94 12.78
N LYS A 133 -3.33 -6.90 14.10
CA LYS A 133 -2.95 -7.96 15.04
C LYS A 133 -3.62 -9.27 14.68
N GLU A 134 -4.93 -9.25 14.44
CA GLU A 134 -5.70 -10.45 14.08
C GLU A 134 -5.22 -11.05 12.75
N TYR A 135 -5.02 -10.21 11.74
CA TYR A 135 -4.56 -10.61 10.42
C TYR A 135 -3.17 -11.28 10.47
N LEU A 136 -2.23 -10.69 11.20
CA LEU A 136 -0.87 -11.25 11.36
C LEU A 136 -0.88 -12.55 12.18
N ASN A 137 -1.80 -12.70 13.13
CA ASN A 137 -1.93 -13.93 13.93
C ASN A 137 -2.57 -15.08 13.14
N LYS A 138 -3.61 -14.83 12.35
CA LYS A 138 -4.22 -15.84 11.46
C LYS A 138 -3.20 -16.41 10.47
N ASN A 139 -2.33 -15.55 9.94
CA ASN A 139 -1.26 -15.93 9.01
C ASN A 139 -0.11 -16.74 9.65
N LYS A 140 0.09 -16.68 10.97
CA LYS A 140 1.06 -17.54 11.67
C LYS A 140 0.55 -18.98 11.77
N ASN A 141 -0.74 -19.16 12.04
CA ASN A 141 -1.34 -20.48 12.26
C ASN A 141 -1.57 -21.25 10.94
N SER A 142 -1.81 -20.55 9.84
CA SER A 142 -1.93 -21.16 8.51
C SER A 142 -0.60 -21.69 7.95
N ALA A 143 0.54 -21.12 8.35
CA ALA A 143 1.87 -21.61 8.00
C ALA A 143 2.27 -22.87 8.80
N GLN A 144 1.78 -23.03 10.04
CA GLN A 144 2.06 -24.19 10.88
C GLN A 144 1.30 -25.46 10.49
N HIS A 145 0.20 -25.34 9.75
CA HIS A 145 -0.60 -26.49 9.28
C HIS A 145 -0.18 -27.02 7.89
N ARG A 146 0.92 -26.52 7.31
CA ARG A 146 1.44 -26.94 6.00
C ARG A 146 2.75 -27.74 6.08
N VAL A 147 3.04 -28.36 7.23
CA VAL A 147 4.20 -29.23 7.44
C VAL A 147 3.76 -30.68 7.62
#